data_AF-A0A353QSM9-F1
#
_entry.id   AF-A0A353QSM9-F1
#
_cell.length_a   1.000
_cell.length_b   1.000
_cell.length_c   1.000
_cell.angle_alpha   90.00
_cell.angle_beta   90.00
_cell.angle_gamma   90.00
#
_symmetry.space_group_name_H-M   'P 1'
#
loop_
_entity.id
_entity.type
_entity.pdbx_description
1 polymer ?
#
loop_
_entity_poly.entity_id
_entity_poly.type
_entity_poly.pdbx_seq_one_letter_code
_entity_poly.pdbx_strand_id
1 'polypeptide(L)'
;MNLGHKIFRVEVPQKAITVVKNNKRTEKEEKIFPGYVLVEMIMDDDSWYVVRHTPGVTKFVGAEKRPIPARDAEIKRIIYKAEAQPKKVELDIQIGESVLIISGPFADFSGTITEVYPDKEKIRANVSIFGRETPVELEYNQIQKQG
;
A
#
# COMPACT_ATOMS: atom_id res chain seq x y z
N MET A 1 32.77 7.55 -14.34
CA MET A 1 32.62 8.91 -13.79
C MET A 1 31.91 8.81 -12.45
N ASN A 2 32.48 9.36 -11.38
CA ASN A 2 31.88 9.33 -10.05
C ASN A 2 30.87 10.50 -9.93
N LEU A 3 29.57 10.19 -9.98
CA LEU A 3 28.48 11.16 -9.98
C LEU A 3 27.83 11.35 -8.59
N GLY A 4 28.44 10.83 -7.52
CA GLY A 4 27.90 10.92 -6.16
C GLY A 4 27.71 12.35 -5.64
N HIS A 5 28.24 13.36 -6.34
CA HIS A 5 28.06 14.78 -6.03
C HIS A 5 26.93 15.46 -6.83
N LYS A 6 26.30 14.76 -7.78
CA LYS A 6 25.23 15.31 -8.64
C LYS A 6 23.88 14.65 -8.43
N ILE A 7 23.85 13.39 -7.99
CA ILE A 7 22.63 12.65 -7.66
C ILE A 7 22.59 12.49 -6.14
N PHE A 8 21.66 13.17 -5.50
CA PHE A 8 21.59 13.25 -4.04
C PHE A 8 20.66 12.20 -3.46
N ARG A 9 19.51 11.96 -4.11
CA ARG A 9 18.48 11.08 -3.59
C ARG A 9 17.77 10.34 -4.72
N VAL A 10 17.52 9.05 -4.52
CA VAL A 10 16.74 8.21 -5.44
C VAL A 10 15.71 7.49 -4.61
N GLU A 11 14.43 7.74 -4.86
CA GLU A 11 13.32 7.20 -4.08
C GLU A 11 12.33 6.48 -5.00
N VAL A 12 11.99 5.25 -4.62
CA VAL A 12 10.85 4.52 -5.19
C VAL A 12 9.67 4.80 -4.27
N PRO A 13 8.61 5.51 -4.73
CA PRO A 13 7.48 5.83 -3.88
C PRO A 13 6.73 4.55 -3.52
N GLN A 14 6.83 4.14 -2.26
CA GLN A 14 6.24 2.93 -1.72
C GLN A 14 5.61 3.19 -0.35
N LYS A 15 4.54 2.47 -0.03
CA LYS A 15 3.87 2.51 1.27
C LYS A 15 3.99 1.17 1.96
N ALA A 16 4.10 1.18 3.28
CA ALA A 16 4.04 -0.03 4.08
C ALA A 16 2.59 -0.53 4.19
N ILE A 17 2.33 -1.72 3.67
CA ILE A 17 1.07 -2.45 3.84
C ILE A 17 1.30 -3.61 4.80
N THR A 18 0.26 -3.98 5.55
CA THR A 18 0.31 -5.18 6.40
C THR A 18 -0.55 -6.24 5.75
N VAL A 19 0.09 -7.25 5.16
CA VAL A 19 -0.62 -8.39 4.58
C VAL A 19 -0.79 -9.45 5.66
N VAL A 20 -2.04 -9.89 5.86
CA VAL A 20 -2.34 -10.98 6.80
C VAL A 20 -2.62 -12.23 5.98
N LYS A 21 -1.67 -13.17 5.98
CA LYS A 21 -1.81 -14.47 5.32
C LYS A 21 -1.55 -15.58 6.33
N ASN A 22 -2.46 -16.55 6.45
CA ASN A 22 -2.36 -17.69 7.39
C ASN A 22 -2.05 -17.27 8.83
N ASN A 23 -2.81 -16.33 9.40
CA ASN A 23 -2.58 -15.77 10.74
C ASN A 23 -1.24 -15.05 10.98
N LYS A 24 -0.40 -14.91 9.95
CA LYS A 24 0.88 -14.22 10.05
C LYS A 24 0.79 -12.83 9.44
N ARG A 25 0.96 -11.81 10.28
CA ARG A 25 1.11 -10.42 9.84
C ARG A 25 2.50 -10.26 9.21
N THR A 26 2.52 -9.86 7.94
CA THR A 26 3.76 -9.57 7.21
C THR A 26 3.68 -8.15 6.68
N GLU A 27 4.63 -7.30 7.04
CA GLU A 27 4.79 -6.00 6.40
C GLU A 27 5.34 -6.20 4.99
N LYS A 28 4.67 -5.61 4.00
CA LYS A 28 5.14 -5.54 2.62
C LYS A 28 5.19 -4.09 2.19
N GLU A 29 6.10 -3.79 1.27
CA GLU A 29 6.15 -2.48 0.63
C GLU A 29 5.38 -2.56 -0.69
N GLU A 30 4.32 -1.75 -0.81
CA GLU A 30 3.54 -1.63 -2.04
C GLU A 30 3.93 -0.34 -2.78
N LYS A 31 4.29 -0.47 -4.06
CA LYS A 31 4.65 0.67 -4.91
C LYS A 31 3.42 1.53 -5.20
N ILE A 32 3.47 2.82 -4.87
CA ILE A 32 2.38 3.77 -5.09
C ILE A 32 2.29 4.14 -6.58
N PHE A 33 3.44 4.24 -7.25
CA PHE A 33 3.54 4.49 -8.68
C PHE A 33 4.48 3.47 -9.34
N PRO A 34 3.95 2.29 -9.73
CA PRO A 34 4.74 1.29 -10.43
C PRO A 34 5.37 1.87 -11.71
N GLY A 35 6.68 1.73 -11.85
CA GLY A 35 7.43 2.25 -13.00
C GLY A 35 7.92 3.69 -12.88
N TYR A 36 7.70 4.35 -11.74
CA TYR A 36 8.20 5.71 -11.48
C TYR A 36 9.26 5.71 -10.38
N VAL A 37 10.29 6.54 -10.57
CA VAL A 37 11.37 6.78 -9.60
C VAL A 37 11.52 8.28 -9.46
N LEU A 38 11.62 8.76 -8.23
CA LEU A 38 11.90 10.16 -7.92
C LEU A 38 13.41 10.30 -7.77
N VAL A 39 14.00 11.29 -8.44
CA VAL A 39 15.44 11.55 -8.39
C VAL A 39 15.66 13.03 -8.06
N GLU A 40 16.39 13.27 -6.98
CA GLU A 40 16.90 14.58 -6.61
C GLU A 40 18.33 14.71 -7.13
N MET A 41 18.54 15.61 -8.09
CA MET A 41 19.82 15.77 -8.76
C MET A 41 20.03 17.18 -9.27
N ILE A 42 21.30 17.58 -9.44
CA ILE A 42 21.67 18.73 -10.27
C ILE A 42 21.43 18.32 -11.73
N MET A 43 20.63 19.10 -12.47
CA MET A 43 20.34 18.83 -13.86
C MET A 43 21.41 19.43 -14.78
N ASP A 44 22.31 18.60 -15.27
CA ASP A 44 23.31 18.92 -16.29
C ASP A 44 23.45 17.79 -17.32
N ASP A 45 24.31 17.97 -18.33
CA ASP A 45 24.39 17.03 -19.45
C ASP A 45 24.92 15.64 -19.01
N ASP A 46 25.86 15.59 -18.04
CA ASP A 46 26.42 14.34 -17.50
C ASP A 46 25.37 13.54 -16.73
N SER A 47 24.70 14.19 -15.79
CA SER A 47 23.69 13.58 -14.92
C SER A 47 22.45 13.17 -15.73
N TRP A 48 22.04 14.00 -16.70
CA TRP A 48 20.99 13.65 -17.66
C TRP A 48 21.36 12.41 -18.48
N TYR A 49 22.59 12.36 -19.00
CA TYR A 49 23.06 11.24 -19.82
C TYR A 49 23.05 9.94 -19.03
N VAL A 50 23.58 9.95 -17.80
CA VAL A 50 23.65 8.73 -16.97
C VAL A 50 22.27 8.23 -16.58
N VAL A 51 21.37 9.10 -16.13
CA VAL A 51 20.00 8.66 -15.77
C VAL A 51 19.29 8.10 -17.00
N ARG A 52 19.40 8.74 -18.16
CA ARG A 52 18.72 8.27 -19.39
C ARG A 52 19.24 6.94 -19.91
N HIS A 53 20.53 6.64 -19.74
CA HIS A 53 21.14 5.39 -20.19
C HIS A 53 21.21 4.31 -19.10
N THR A 54 20.63 4.56 -17.93
CA THR A 54 20.50 3.54 -16.89
C THR A 54 19.51 2.46 -17.35
N PRO A 55 19.87 1.16 -17.32
CA PRO A 55 18.96 0.09 -17.71
C PRO A 55 17.61 0.16 -16.96
N GLY A 56 16.51 0.07 -17.70
CA GLY A 56 15.15 0.17 -17.14
C GLY A 56 14.58 1.59 -17.08
N VAL A 57 15.38 2.63 -17.37
CA VAL A 57 14.88 4.00 -17.54
C VAL A 57 14.43 4.20 -18.98
N THR A 58 13.16 4.57 -19.16
CA THR A 58 12.58 4.78 -20.50
C THR A 58 12.57 6.25 -20.91
N LYS A 59 12.15 7.14 -20.01
CA LYS A 59 12.09 8.58 -20.24
C LYS A 59 11.98 9.35 -18.93
N PHE A 60 12.35 10.62 -19.00
CA PHE A 60 11.90 11.59 -18.01
C PHE A 60 10.45 12.00 -18.28
N VAL A 61 9.71 12.27 -17.21
CA VAL A 61 8.32 12.74 -17.29
C VAL A 61 8.30 14.25 -17.55
N GLY A 62 7.39 14.71 -18.41
CA GLY A 62 7.08 16.13 -18.57
C GLY A 62 7.90 16.92 -19.61
N ALA A 63 8.87 16.31 -20.31
CA ALA A 63 9.57 17.01 -21.39
C ALA A 63 10.15 16.08 -22.47
N GLU A 64 10.18 16.55 -23.72
CA GLU A 64 10.80 15.83 -24.84
C GLU A 64 12.35 15.94 -24.84
N LYS A 65 12.90 17.06 -24.34
CA LYS A 65 14.35 17.33 -24.39
C LYS A 65 15.01 17.46 -23.01
N ARG A 66 14.66 18.49 -22.22
CA ARG A 66 15.20 18.70 -20.86
C ARG A 66 14.09 18.52 -19.82
N PRO A 67 14.24 17.60 -18.85
CA PRO A 67 13.25 17.40 -17.80
C PRO A 67 13.03 18.67 -17.00
N ILE A 68 11.76 18.91 -16.65
CA ILE A 68 11.35 20.01 -15.79
C ILE A 68 11.33 19.48 -14.36
N PRO A 69 11.98 20.15 -13.39
CA PRO A 69 11.90 19.74 -12.00
C PRO A 69 10.45 19.69 -11.51
N ALA A 70 10.10 18.60 -10.82
CA ALA A 70 8.82 18.50 -10.14
C ALA A 70 8.77 19.56 -9.02
N ARG A 71 7.57 20.08 -8.73
CA ARG A 71 7.44 21.05 -7.65
C ARG A 71 7.62 20.35 -6.31
N ASP A 72 8.34 20.99 -5.37
CA ASP A 72 8.53 20.46 -4.02
C ASP A 72 7.23 20.06 -3.33
N ALA A 73 6.14 20.82 -3.55
CA ALA A 73 4.83 20.52 -3.00
C ALA A 73 4.24 19.20 -3.53
N GLU A 74 4.50 18.86 -4.80
CA GLU A 74 4.05 17.62 -5.42
C GLU A 74 4.86 16.43 -4.90
N ILE A 75 6.19 16.58 -4.83
CA ILE A 75 7.09 15.56 -4.26
C ILE A 75 6.76 15.29 -2.79
N LYS A 76 6.61 16.35 -1.97
CA LYS A 76 6.22 16.22 -0.56
C LYS A 76 4.87 15.52 -0.41
N ARG A 77 3.89 15.77 -1.28
CA ARG A 77 2.61 15.05 -1.25
C ARG A 77 2.76 13.57 -1.58
N ILE A 78 3.63 13.20 -2.51
CA ILE A 78 3.89 11.80 -2.87
C ILE A 78 4.59 11.07 -1.71
N ILE A 79 5.63 11.69 -1.13
CA ILE A 79 6.36 11.15 0.03
C ILE A 79 5.43 11.06 1.25
N TYR A 80 4.66 12.11 1.53
CA TYR A 80 3.71 12.09 2.65
C TYR A 80 2.60 11.05 2.45
N LYS A 81 2.11 10.82 1.22
CA LYS A 81 1.19 9.70 0.95
C LYS A 81 1.82 8.33 1.19
N ALA A 82 3.13 8.19 1.00
CA ALA A 82 3.87 6.98 1.36
C ALA A 82 3.96 6.78 2.88
N GLU A 83 4.17 7.86 3.64
CA GLU A 83 4.37 7.81 5.08
C GLU A 83 3.05 7.81 5.90
N ALA A 84 2.00 8.45 5.40
CA ALA A 84 0.81 8.81 6.19
C ALA A 84 -0.42 7.91 6.00
N GLN A 85 -0.36 6.82 5.23
CA GLN A 85 -1.49 5.89 5.17
C GLN A 85 -1.42 4.86 6.30
N PRO A 86 -2.49 4.72 7.11
CA PRO A 86 -2.59 3.60 8.03
C PRO A 86 -2.48 2.31 7.21
N LYS A 87 -1.62 1.40 7.69
CA LYS A 87 -1.36 0.06 7.14
C LYS A 87 -2.63 -0.52 6.53
N LYS A 88 -2.78 -0.43 5.20
CA LYS A 88 -3.89 -1.05 4.49
C LYS A 88 -3.76 -2.55 4.72
N VAL A 89 -4.71 -3.12 5.46
CA VAL A 89 -4.73 -4.55 5.74
C VAL A 89 -5.42 -5.22 4.57
N GLU A 90 -4.65 -5.70 3.60
CA GLU A 90 -5.17 -6.66 2.61
C GLU A 90 -5.35 -8.00 3.34
N LEU A 91 -6.55 -8.23 3.85
CA LEU A 91 -7.03 -9.56 4.20
C LEU A 91 -7.57 -10.21 2.92
N ASP A 92 -7.08 -11.41 2.62
CA ASP A 92 -7.61 -12.28 1.57
C ASP A 92 -8.86 -12.98 2.12
N ILE A 93 -9.98 -12.28 2.11
CA ILE A 93 -11.28 -12.70 2.65
C ILE A 93 -12.30 -12.84 1.54
N GLN A 94 -12.99 -13.98 1.53
CA GLN A 94 -14.02 -14.31 0.55
C GLN A 94 -15.37 -14.55 1.23
N ILE A 95 -16.45 -14.31 0.48
CA ILE A 95 -17.81 -14.64 0.94
C ILE A 95 -17.88 -16.15 1.19
N GLY A 96 -18.47 -16.54 2.32
CA GLY A 96 -18.56 -17.92 2.77
C GLY A 96 -17.41 -18.40 3.64
N GLU A 97 -16.34 -17.62 3.81
CA GLU A 97 -15.25 -17.97 4.72
C GLU A 97 -15.60 -17.70 6.18
N SER A 98 -15.01 -18.49 7.08
CA SER A 98 -15.10 -18.31 8.53
C SER A 98 -14.04 -17.33 9.03
N VAL A 99 -14.44 -16.41 9.89
CA VAL A 99 -13.56 -15.45 10.56
C VAL A 99 -13.79 -15.48 12.07
N LEU A 100 -12.71 -15.35 12.83
CA LEU A 100 -12.73 -15.09 14.26
C LEU A 100 -12.71 -13.58 14.49
N ILE A 101 -13.53 -13.09 15.40
CA ILE A 101 -13.55 -11.69 15.79
C ILE A 101 -12.58 -11.50 16.95
N ILE A 102 -11.62 -10.59 16.79
CA ILE A 102 -10.51 -10.37 17.73
C ILE A 102 -10.63 -9.06 18.51
N SER A 103 -11.57 -8.19 18.17
CA SER A 103 -11.83 -6.97 18.92
C SER A 103 -13.27 -6.47 18.77
N GLY A 104 -13.67 -5.59 19.69
CA GLY A 104 -15.03 -5.07 19.75
C GLY A 104 -15.97 -5.93 20.60
N PRO A 105 -17.28 -5.62 20.60
CA PRO A 105 -18.27 -6.26 21.48
C PRO A 105 -18.54 -7.73 21.15
N PHE A 106 -18.10 -8.19 19.98
CA PHE A 106 -18.24 -9.56 19.51
C PHE A 106 -16.92 -10.32 19.49
N ALA A 107 -15.89 -9.83 20.20
CA ALA A 107 -14.62 -10.52 20.34
C ALA A 107 -14.83 -11.97 20.85
N ASP A 108 -13.94 -12.87 20.41
CA ASP A 108 -13.94 -14.31 20.67
C ASP A 108 -15.06 -15.12 20.00
N PHE A 109 -15.99 -14.47 19.29
CA PHE A 109 -16.97 -15.17 18.46
C PHE A 109 -16.47 -15.40 17.04
N SER A 110 -16.93 -16.50 16.43
CA SER A 110 -16.74 -16.77 15.00
C SER A 110 -17.97 -16.37 14.20
N GLY A 111 -17.74 -15.94 12.96
CA GLY A 111 -18.80 -15.67 12.01
C GLY A 111 -18.43 -16.07 10.59
N THR A 112 -19.44 -16.21 9.75
CA THR A 112 -19.30 -16.52 8.32
C THR A 112 -19.51 -15.26 7.51
N ILE A 113 -18.57 -14.93 6.63
CA ILE A 113 -18.66 -13.74 5.79
C ILE A 113 -19.82 -13.88 4.81
N THR A 114 -20.72 -12.90 4.80
CA THR A 114 -21.84 -12.83 3.85
C THR A 114 -21.62 -11.78 2.76
N GLU A 115 -20.97 -10.66 3.09
CA GLU A 115 -20.66 -9.59 2.14
C GLU A 115 -19.31 -8.95 2.46
N VAL A 116 -18.63 -8.44 1.44
CA VAL A 116 -17.34 -7.75 1.56
C VAL A 116 -17.46 -6.36 0.94
N TYR A 117 -17.01 -5.33 1.66
CA TYR A 117 -16.98 -3.94 1.21
C TYR A 117 -15.54 -3.41 1.18
N PRO A 118 -14.76 -3.71 0.12
CA PRO A 118 -13.33 -3.36 0.06
C PRO A 118 -13.07 -1.85 0.17
N ASP A 119 -13.93 -1.02 -0.44
CA ASP A 119 -13.80 0.43 -0.42
C ASP A 119 -14.00 1.04 0.98
N LYS A 120 -14.70 0.32 1.87
CA LYS A 120 -15.00 0.76 3.23
C LYS A 120 -14.20 0.01 4.30
N GLU A 121 -13.33 -0.93 3.90
CA GLU A 121 -12.55 -1.80 4.80
C GLU A 121 -13.43 -2.54 5.82
N LYS A 122 -14.62 -2.98 5.37
CA LYS A 122 -15.66 -3.62 6.19
C LYS A 122 -16.18 -4.90 5.55
N ILE A 123 -16.68 -5.79 6.39
CA ILE A 123 -17.44 -6.97 5.98
C ILE A 123 -18.79 -7.00 6.69
N ARG A 124 -19.73 -7.74 6.12
CA ARG A 124 -20.89 -8.26 6.84
C ARG A 124 -20.66 -9.75 7.10
N ALA A 125 -20.88 -10.19 8.32
CA ALA A 125 -20.77 -11.59 8.70
C ALA A 125 -21.94 -12.02 9.58
N ASN A 126 -22.35 -13.29 9.45
CA ASN A 126 -23.27 -13.92 10.38
C ASN A 126 -22.47 -14.48 11.55
N VAL A 127 -22.59 -13.84 12.71
CA VAL A 127 -21.90 -14.27 13.93
C VAL A 127 -22.79 -15.24 14.68
N SER A 128 -22.22 -16.38 15.04
CA SER A 128 -22.92 -17.40 15.80
C SER A 128 -22.81 -17.09 17.29
N ILE A 129 -23.90 -16.59 17.87
CA ILE A 129 -23.98 -16.25 19.29
C ILE A 129 -25.12 -17.07 19.90
N PHE A 130 -24.81 -17.91 20.89
CA PHE A 130 -25.79 -18.77 21.58
C PHE A 130 -26.64 -19.64 20.63
N GLY A 131 -26.03 -20.15 19.55
CA GLY A 131 -26.73 -20.99 18.57
C GLY A 131 -27.68 -20.24 17.64
N ARG A 132 -27.59 -18.90 17.59
CA ARG A 132 -28.32 -18.05 16.64
C ARG A 132 -27.33 -17.29 15.75
N GLU A 133 -27.61 -17.25 14.47
CA GLU A 133 -26.86 -16.43 13.52
C GLU A 133 -27.39 -14.99 13.54
N THR A 134 -26.52 -14.04 13.87
CA THR A 134 -26.84 -12.61 13.85
C THR A 134 -25.95 -11.90 12.84
N PRO A 135 -26.51 -11.22 11.82
CA PRO A 135 -25.73 -10.46 10.86
C PRO A 135 -25.17 -9.20 11.52
N VAL A 136 -23.86 -9.01 11.45
CA VAL A 136 -23.17 -7.82 11.97
C VAL A 136 -22.17 -7.28 10.95
N GLU A 137 -21.94 -5.98 11.02
CA GLU A 137 -20.89 -5.30 10.24
C GLU A 137 -19.61 -5.22 11.07
N LEU A 138 -18.48 -5.62 10.50
CA LEU A 138 -17.19 -5.67 11.17
C LEU A 138 -16.13 -5.01 10.28
N GLU A 139 -15.17 -4.33 10.90
CA GLU A 139 -14.00 -3.80 10.22
C GLU A 139 -12.92 -4.88 10.02
N TYR A 140 -12.08 -4.71 9.00
CA TYR A 140 -11.00 -5.65 8.69
C TYR A 140 -10.01 -5.83 9.85
N ASN A 141 -9.79 -4.79 10.64
CA ASN A 141 -8.94 -4.83 11.84
C ASN A 141 -9.56 -5.61 13.02
N GLN A 142 -10.88 -5.84 13.01
CA GLN A 142 -11.62 -6.53 14.06
C GLN A 142 -11.67 -8.04 13.87
N ILE A 143 -11.21 -8.54 12.72
CA ILE A 143 -11.36 -9.93 12.33
C ILE A 143 -10.02 -10.58 12.02
N GLN A 144 -10.01 -11.90 12.14
CA GLN A 144 -8.89 -12.77 11.86
C GLN A 144 -9.42 -14.00 11.13
N LYS A 145 -8.87 -14.28 9.94
CA LYS A 145 -9.29 -15.43 9.13
C LYS A 145 -9.08 -16.74 9.88
N GLN A 146 -10.12 -17.56 10.01
CA GLN A 146 -9.99 -18.96 10.37
C GLN A 146 -9.78 -19.74 9.07
N GLY A 147 -8.64 -20.43 8.98
CA GLY A 147 -8.28 -21.24 7.82
C GLY A 147 -9.15 -22.46 7.64
#